data_AF-A0A7S0ZEE9-F1
#
_entry.id   AF-A0A7S0ZEE9-F1
#
_cell.length_a   1.000
_cell.length_b   1.000
_cell.length_c   1.000
_cell.angle_alpha   90.00
_cell.angle_beta   90.00
_cell.angle_gamma   90.00
#
_symmetry.space_group_name_H-M   'P 1'
#
loop_
_entity.id
_entity.type
_entity.pdbx_description
1 polymer ?
#
loop_
_entity_poly.entity_id
_entity_poly.type
_entity_poly.pdbx_seq_one_letter_code
_entity_poly.pdbx_strand_id
1 'polypeptide(L)'
;MVVCQSSSSMSQSSGDKSDAKSSASEDLDKYTKVIENELSGELEWIESALFQLSRGFLTEIQAAEMYEKLLKRLDTLDENGMKVLESLDAVDIMNSENADKISSIEIERIRVRRKSLVDRCNQILRQGDYFKDDIQKILKK
;
A
#
# COMPACT_ATOMS: atom_id res chain seq x y z
N MET A 1 68.79 26.41 -21.16
CA MET A 1 67.79 26.92 -20.22
C MET A 1 66.62 25.95 -20.27
N VAL A 2 66.48 25.13 -19.24
CA VAL A 2 65.48 24.05 -19.14
C VAL A 2 64.19 24.67 -18.60
N VAL A 3 63.04 24.38 -19.21
CA VAL A 3 61.74 24.60 -18.56
C VAL A 3 60.98 23.28 -18.58
N CYS A 4 60.73 22.79 -17.36
CA CYS A 4 60.16 21.50 -17.02
C CYS A 4 58.68 21.37 -17.41
N GLN A 5 58.33 20.16 -17.83
CA GLN A 5 56.96 19.64 -17.78
C GLN A 5 56.50 19.55 -16.32
N SER A 6 55.23 19.84 -16.07
CA SER A 6 54.51 19.41 -14.88
C SER A 6 53.06 19.13 -15.26
N SER A 7 52.77 17.85 -15.47
CA SER A 7 51.46 17.25 -15.36
C SER A 7 50.98 17.35 -13.91
N SER A 8 49.74 17.77 -13.69
CA SER A 8 49.00 17.45 -12.47
C SER A 8 47.49 17.54 -12.71
N SER A 9 46.89 16.37 -12.54
CA SER A 9 45.48 16.03 -12.50
C SER A 9 44.75 16.73 -11.36
N MET A 10 43.47 17.07 -11.55
CA MET A 10 42.51 17.30 -10.46
C MET A 10 41.09 17.18 -11.05
N SER A 11 40.53 15.97 -11.03
CA SER A 11 39.61 15.45 -10.01
C SER A 11 38.16 15.85 -10.29
N GLN A 12 37.47 14.99 -11.04
CA GLN A 12 36.02 14.90 -11.03
C GLN A 12 35.56 14.58 -9.60
N SER A 13 34.91 15.54 -8.96
CA SER A 13 34.13 15.31 -7.74
C SER A 13 32.67 15.12 -8.15
N SER A 14 32.38 13.97 -8.77
CA SER A 14 31.05 13.38 -8.73
C SER A 14 30.78 12.98 -7.28
N GLY A 15 30.29 13.94 -6.50
CA GLY A 15 29.68 13.63 -5.22
C GLY A 15 28.39 12.89 -5.50
N ASP A 16 28.50 11.56 -5.57
CA ASP A 16 27.38 10.65 -5.33
C ASP A 16 26.82 11.03 -3.95
N LYS A 17 25.80 11.89 -3.95
CA LYS A 17 24.87 11.99 -2.84
C LYS A 17 24.17 10.65 -2.83
N SER A 18 24.71 9.72 -2.05
CA SER A 18 24.01 8.52 -1.63
C SER A 18 22.64 8.96 -1.15
N ASP A 19 21.60 8.61 -1.91
CA ASP A 19 20.20 8.82 -1.59
C ASP A 19 19.88 8.03 -0.32
N ALA A 20 20.18 8.63 0.84
CA ALA A 20 19.71 8.14 2.11
C ALA A 20 18.18 8.33 2.11
N LYS A 21 17.45 7.29 1.69
CA LYS A 21 16.00 7.24 1.86
C LYS A 21 15.70 7.46 3.34
N SER A 22 14.77 8.35 3.64
CA SER A 22 14.28 8.51 5.01
C SER A 22 13.57 7.22 5.45
N SER A 23 13.66 6.87 6.74
CA SER A 23 12.93 5.72 7.31
C SER A 23 11.44 5.74 6.94
N ALA A 24 10.82 6.93 6.96
CA ALA A 24 9.43 7.11 6.56
C ALA A 24 9.17 6.73 5.09
N SER A 25 10.09 7.03 4.18
CA SER A 25 9.97 6.66 2.76
C SER A 25 10.02 5.14 2.56
N GLU A 26 10.88 4.45 3.31
CA GLU A 26 10.96 2.99 3.30
C GLU A 26 9.72 2.32 3.88
N ASP A 27 9.14 2.89 4.95
CA ASP A 27 7.90 2.39 5.52
C ASP A 27 6.73 2.58 4.55
N LEU A 28 6.63 3.72 3.86
CA LEU A 28 5.65 3.90 2.79
C LEU A 28 5.86 2.92 1.62
N ASP A 29 7.10 2.58 1.25
CA ASP A 29 7.39 1.53 0.25
C ASP A 29 6.85 0.16 0.71
N LYS A 30 7.00 -0.20 2.00
CA LYS A 30 6.43 -1.43 2.57
C LYS A 30 4.91 -1.43 2.52
N TYR A 31 4.26 -0.35 2.97
CA TYR A 31 2.80 -0.27 2.94
C TYR A 31 2.23 -0.24 1.53
N THR A 32 2.94 0.34 0.56
CA THR A 32 2.58 0.25 -0.86
C THR A 32 2.47 -1.21 -1.28
N LYS A 33 3.46 -2.05 -0.96
CA LYS A 33 3.46 -3.47 -1.32
C LYS A 33 2.35 -4.26 -0.62
N VAL A 34 2.05 -3.95 0.64
CA VAL A 34 0.95 -4.59 1.38
C VAL A 34 -0.40 -4.25 0.72
N ILE A 35 -0.63 -2.97 0.43
CA ILE A 35 -1.87 -2.53 -0.23
C ILE A 35 -2.03 -3.18 -1.61
N GLU A 36 -0.96 -3.21 -2.41
CA GLU A 36 -1.02 -3.73 -3.79
C GLU A 36 -1.12 -5.25 -3.86
N ASN A 37 -0.34 -5.99 -3.06
CA ASN A 37 -0.28 -7.44 -3.20
C ASN A 37 -1.28 -8.16 -2.29
N GLU A 38 -1.49 -7.66 -1.07
CA GLU A 38 -2.30 -8.35 -0.08
C GLU A 38 -3.74 -7.86 -0.15
N LEU A 39 -3.98 -6.56 0.05
CA LEU A 39 -5.35 -6.04 0.10
C LEU A 39 -6.02 -6.05 -1.28
N SER A 40 -5.34 -5.55 -2.31
CA SER A 40 -5.90 -5.53 -3.66
C SER A 40 -6.02 -6.95 -4.23
N GLY A 41 -5.03 -7.81 -3.99
CA GLY A 41 -5.06 -9.20 -4.43
C GLY A 41 -6.19 -10.02 -3.80
N GLU A 42 -6.44 -9.83 -2.49
CA GLU A 42 -7.55 -10.50 -1.81
C GLU A 42 -8.91 -9.98 -2.32
N LEU A 43 -9.04 -8.67 -2.56
CA LEU A 43 -10.25 -8.09 -3.13
C LEU A 43 -10.54 -8.62 -4.55
N GLU A 44 -9.54 -8.68 -5.42
CA GLU A 44 -9.66 -9.25 -6.78
C GLU A 44 -10.08 -10.72 -6.75
N TRP A 45 -9.55 -11.49 -5.78
CA TRP A 45 -9.95 -12.88 -5.58
C TRP A 45 -11.41 -12.98 -5.15
N ILE A 46 -11.85 -12.13 -4.21
CA ILE A 46 -13.25 -12.08 -3.74
C ILE A 46 -14.19 -11.71 -4.89
N GLU A 47 -13.85 -10.69 -5.68
CA GLU A 47 -14.63 -10.28 -6.85
C GLU A 47 -14.75 -11.41 -7.87
N SER A 48 -13.63 -12.08 -8.16
CA SER A 48 -13.60 -13.24 -9.05
C SER A 48 -14.48 -14.38 -8.53
N ALA A 49 -14.42 -14.67 -7.23
CA ALA A 49 -15.22 -15.71 -6.61
C ALA A 49 -16.73 -15.38 -6.66
N LEU A 50 -17.11 -14.13 -6.38
CA LEU A 50 -18.48 -13.64 -6.50
C LEU A 50 -19.00 -13.76 -7.94
N PHE A 51 -18.16 -13.37 -8.91
CA PHE A 51 -18.50 -13.53 -10.32
C PHE A 51 -18.77 -14.99 -10.66
N GLN A 52 -17.95 -15.94 -10.20
CA GLN A 52 -18.20 -17.38 -10.45
C GLN A 52 -19.49 -17.87 -9.79
N LEU A 53 -19.79 -17.44 -8.56
CA LEU A 53 -21.02 -17.82 -7.87
C LEU A 53 -22.28 -17.31 -8.60
N SER A 54 -22.23 -16.10 -9.15
CA SER A 54 -23.34 -15.51 -9.91
C SER A 54 -23.73 -16.30 -11.17
N ARG A 55 -22.86 -17.19 -11.66
CA ARG A 55 -23.15 -18.04 -12.84
C ARG A 55 -24.09 -19.20 -12.52
N GLY A 56 -24.38 -19.47 -11.24
CA GLY A 56 -25.44 -20.38 -10.83
C GLY A 56 -25.15 -21.87 -11.07
N PHE A 57 -23.87 -22.27 -11.10
CA PHE A 57 -23.48 -23.68 -11.26
C PHE A 57 -23.62 -24.51 -9.98
N LEU A 58 -23.68 -23.84 -8.82
CA LEU A 58 -23.78 -24.49 -7.51
C LEU A 58 -25.25 -24.63 -7.09
N THR A 59 -25.52 -25.66 -6.28
CA THR A 59 -26.79 -25.75 -5.55
C THR A 59 -26.92 -24.61 -4.54
N GLU A 60 -28.14 -24.29 -4.12
CA GLU A 60 -28.40 -23.20 -3.16
C GLU A 60 -27.61 -23.37 -1.86
N ILE A 61 -27.55 -24.61 -1.33
CA ILE A 61 -26.79 -24.93 -0.11
C ILE A 61 -25.29 -24.67 -0.31
N GLN A 62 -24.73 -25.15 -1.43
CA GLN A 62 -23.31 -24.94 -1.74
C GLN A 62 -22.98 -23.47 -2.00
N ALA A 63 -23.88 -22.73 -2.66
CA ALA A 63 -23.73 -21.31 -2.88
C ALA A 63 -23.73 -20.54 -1.55
N ALA A 64 -24.67 -20.86 -0.65
CA ALA A 64 -24.74 -20.26 0.68
C ALA A 64 -23.45 -20.48 1.49
N GLU A 65 -22.92 -21.71 1.54
CA GLU A 65 -21.65 -22.00 2.21
C GLU A 65 -20.47 -21.20 1.62
N MET A 66 -20.46 -21.01 0.30
CA MET A 66 -19.43 -20.21 -0.36
C MET A 66 -19.57 -18.72 -0.05
N TYR A 67 -20.79 -18.19 -0.01
CA TYR A 67 -21.06 -16.82 0.42
C TYR A 67 -20.63 -16.58 1.87
N GLU A 68 -20.89 -17.51 2.79
CA GLU A 68 -20.39 -17.41 4.18
C GLU A 68 -18.86 -17.39 4.26
N LYS A 69 -18.17 -18.19 3.43
CA LYS A 69 -16.70 -18.16 3.34
C LYS A 69 -16.20 -16.81 2.82
N LEU A 70 -16.89 -16.22 1.85
CA LEU A 70 -16.54 -14.90 1.32
C LEU A 70 -16.73 -13.79 2.36
N LEU A 71 -17.80 -13.85 3.17
CA LEU A 71 -17.98 -12.92 4.28
C LEU A 71 -16.83 -12.95 5.27
N LYS A 72 -16.36 -14.15 5.67
CA LYS A 72 -15.20 -14.29 6.57
C LYS A 72 -13.91 -13.71 5.99
N ARG A 73 -13.72 -13.83 4.67
CA ARG A 73 -12.57 -13.23 3.97
C ARG A 73 -12.69 -11.71 3.90
N LEU A 74 -13.89 -11.17 3.66
CA LEU A 74 -14.16 -9.74 3.73
C LEU A 74 -13.89 -9.19 5.14
N ASP A 75 -14.30 -9.90 6.20
CA ASP A 75 -13.96 -9.50 7.58
C ASP A 75 -12.44 -9.46 7.80
N THR A 76 -11.70 -10.43 7.25
CA THR A 76 -10.23 -10.46 7.33
C THR A 76 -9.60 -9.32 6.54
N LEU A 77 -10.16 -8.98 5.37
CA LEU A 77 -9.74 -7.84 4.57
C LEU A 77 -9.93 -6.52 5.34
N ASP A 78 -11.08 -6.36 6.01
CA ASP A 78 -11.41 -5.20 6.84
C ASP A 78 -10.39 -5.04 7.96
N GLU A 79 -10.14 -6.11 8.73
CA GLU A 79 -9.15 -6.10 9.82
C GLU A 79 -7.75 -5.74 9.34
N ASN A 80 -7.31 -6.30 8.21
CA ASN A 80 -5.98 -6.03 7.67
C ASN A 80 -5.87 -4.61 7.10
N GLY A 81 -6.90 -4.11 6.43
CA GLY A 81 -6.94 -2.73 5.94
C GLY A 81 -6.91 -1.73 7.09
N MET A 82 -7.62 -1.99 8.19
CA MET A 82 -7.57 -1.12 9.38
C MET A 82 -6.18 -1.09 10.01
N LYS A 83 -5.47 -2.23 10.11
CA LYS A 83 -4.08 -2.27 10.61
C LYS A 83 -3.14 -1.44 9.72
N VAL A 84 -3.33 -1.48 8.40
CA VAL A 84 -2.53 -0.67 7.46
C VAL A 84 -2.82 0.81 7.65
N LEU A 85 -4.08 1.21 7.83
CA LEU A 85 -4.46 2.60 8.11
C LEU A 85 -3.85 3.11 9.42
N GLU A 86 -3.98 2.35 10.51
CA GLU A 86 -3.36 2.68 11.80
C GLU A 86 -1.84 2.84 11.68
N SER A 87 -1.21 1.96 10.90
CA SER A 87 0.23 2.02 10.64
C SER A 87 0.62 3.25 9.82
N LEU A 88 -0.17 3.60 8.80
CA LEU A 88 0.05 4.80 7.97
C LEU A 88 -0.13 6.07 8.80
N ASP A 89 -1.11 6.11 9.70
CA ASP A 89 -1.33 7.23 10.63
C ASP A 89 -0.16 7.40 11.61
N ALA A 90 0.47 6.29 12.02
CA ALA A 90 1.66 6.28 12.86
C ALA A 90 2.95 6.70 12.13
N VAL A 91 2.94 6.82 10.79
CA VAL A 91 4.10 7.32 10.03
C VAL A 91 4.30 8.80 10.35
N ASP A 92 5.19 9.06 11.29
CA ASP A 92 5.58 10.40 11.70
C ASP A 92 6.70 10.94 10.79
N ILE A 93 6.42 12.08 10.17
CA ILE A 93 7.30 12.73 9.20
C ILE A 93 8.21 13.75 9.91
N MET A 94 7.88 14.16 11.15
CA MET A 94 8.59 15.21 11.90
C MET A 94 9.38 14.70 13.11
N ASN A 95 9.05 13.54 13.69
CA ASN A 95 9.80 13.00 14.83
C ASN A 95 11.04 12.16 14.46
N SER A 96 11.47 12.16 13.20
CA SER A 96 12.73 11.49 12.85
C SER A 96 13.90 12.29 13.42
N GLU A 97 14.90 11.63 14.02
CA GLU A 97 16.15 12.24 14.50
C GLU A 97 16.93 13.03 13.42
N ASN A 98 16.47 12.96 12.17
CA ASN A 98 17.01 13.64 11.00
C ASN A 98 16.05 14.68 10.41
N ALA A 99 15.00 15.14 11.13
CA ALA A 99 14.03 16.11 10.62
C ALA A 99 14.69 17.39 10.07
N ASP A 100 15.76 17.86 10.72
CA ASP A 100 16.55 19.02 10.27
C ASP A 100 17.36 18.78 8.98
N LYS A 101 17.52 17.52 8.56
CA LYS A 101 18.25 17.11 7.35
C LYS A 101 17.32 16.79 6.18
N ILE A 102 16.01 16.68 6.41
CA ILE A 102 15.04 16.37 5.37
C ILE A 102 14.58 17.69 4.74
N SER A 103 14.74 17.81 3.42
CA SER A 103 14.25 18.99 2.70
C SER A 103 12.72 19.12 2.81
N SER A 104 12.22 20.36 2.82
CA SER A 104 10.77 20.63 2.81
C SER A 104 10.04 19.94 1.64
N ILE A 105 10.72 19.82 0.49
CA ILE A 105 10.22 19.10 -0.69
C ILE A 105 10.01 17.61 -0.39
N GLU A 106 10.93 17.00 0.35
CA GLU A 106 10.85 15.58 0.70
C GLU A 106 9.76 15.30 1.74
N ILE A 107 9.61 16.18 2.72
CA ILE A 107 8.48 16.12 3.68
C ILE A 107 7.15 16.16 2.94
N GLU A 108 7.01 17.06 1.97
CA GLU A 108 5.77 17.18 1.19
C GLU A 108 5.53 15.95 0.31
N ARG A 109 6.57 15.39 -0.32
CA ARG A 109 6.45 14.13 -1.08
C ARG A 109 5.96 12.98 -0.19
N ILE A 110 6.50 12.84 1.02
CA ILE A 110 6.09 11.79 1.97
C ILE A 110 4.62 11.99 2.37
N ARG A 111 4.19 13.23 2.66
CA ARG A 111 2.80 13.54 3.00
C ARG A 111 1.82 13.18 1.89
N VAL A 112 2.12 13.63 0.66
CA VAL A 112 1.29 13.36 -0.51
C VAL A 112 1.20 11.85 -0.75
N ARG A 113 2.33 11.14 -0.63
CA ARG A 113 2.38 9.69 -0.81
C ARG A 113 1.59 8.95 0.27
N ARG A 114 1.76 9.32 1.55
CA ARG A 114 0.98 8.77 2.67
C ARG A 114 -0.52 8.95 2.45
N LYS A 115 -0.95 10.17 2.08
CA LYS A 115 -2.35 10.47 1.76
C LYS A 115 -2.88 9.58 0.62
N SER A 116 -2.10 9.43 -0.46
CA SER A 116 -2.47 8.55 -1.58
C SER A 116 -2.66 7.09 -1.15
N LEU A 117 -1.80 6.57 -0.27
CA LEU A 117 -1.93 5.21 0.26
C LEU A 117 -3.17 5.06 1.17
N VAL A 118 -3.45 6.05 2.01
CA VAL A 118 -4.67 6.10 2.83
C VAL A 118 -5.91 6.10 1.95
N ASP A 119 -5.95 6.94 0.92
CA ASP A 119 -7.08 7.02 -0.02
C ASP A 119 -7.29 5.68 -0.75
N ARG A 120 -6.19 5.02 -1.18
CA ARG A 120 -6.25 3.72 -1.84
C ARG A 120 -6.73 2.60 -0.92
N CYS A 121 -6.24 2.56 0.32
CA CYS A 121 -6.69 1.59 1.32
C CYS A 121 -8.18 1.77 1.63
N ASN A 122 -8.63 3.01 1.84
CA ASN A 122 -10.04 3.32 2.06
C ASN A 122 -10.93 2.93 0.87
N GLN A 123 -10.44 3.09 -0.36
CA GLN A 123 -11.18 2.65 -1.55
C GLN A 123 -11.41 1.13 -1.53
N ILE A 124 -10.37 0.35 -1.21
CA ILE A 124 -10.46 -1.11 -1.11
C ILE A 124 -11.47 -1.53 -0.03
N LEU A 125 -11.38 -0.91 1.16
CA LEU A 125 -12.31 -1.21 2.26
C LEU A 125 -13.77 -0.91 1.87
N ARG A 126 -14.03 0.23 1.22
CA ARG A 126 -15.39 0.55 0.73
C ARG A 126 -15.92 -0.44 -0.30
N GLN A 127 -15.04 -0.97 -1.16
CA GLN A 127 -15.41 -2.02 -2.10
C GLN A 127 -15.70 -3.34 -1.37
N GLY A 128 -14.92 -3.66 -0.34
CA GLY A 128 -15.19 -4.77 0.57
C GLY A 128 -16.56 -4.67 1.24
N ASP A 129 -16.87 -3.52 1.84
CA ASP A 129 -18.17 -3.21 2.45
C ASP A 129 -19.33 -3.41 1.45
N TYR A 130 -19.15 -2.91 0.22
CA TYR A 130 -20.14 -3.08 -0.85
C TYR A 130 -20.41 -4.57 -1.14
N PHE A 131 -19.37 -5.39 -1.27
CA PHE A 131 -19.52 -6.82 -1.49
C PHE A 131 -20.18 -7.53 -0.29
N LYS A 132 -19.82 -7.12 0.93
CA LYS A 132 -20.39 -7.64 2.17
C LYS A 132 -21.89 -7.40 2.23
N ASP A 133 -22.32 -6.18 1.94
CA ASP A 133 -23.74 -5.80 1.89
C ASP A 133 -24.50 -6.60 0.83
N ASP A 134 -23.92 -6.79 -0.35
CA ASP A 134 -24.56 -7.55 -1.43
C ASP A 134 -24.69 -9.03 -1.10
N ILE A 135 -23.66 -9.66 -0.51
CA ILE A 135 -23.73 -11.05 -0.05
C ILE A 135 -24.80 -11.20 1.04
N GLN A 136 -24.86 -10.29 2.01
CA GLN A 136 -25.86 -10.35 3.07
C GLN A 136 -27.30 -10.20 2.55
N LYS A 137 -27.52 -9.38 1.51
CA LYS A 137 -28.83 -9.29 0.85
C LYS A 137 -29.22 -10.59 0.15
N ILE A 138 -28.25 -11.31 -0.41
CA ILE A 138 -28.48 -12.60 -1.08
C ILE A 138 -28.86 -13.67 -0.04
N LEU A 139 -28.11 -13.78 1.06
CA LEU A 139 -28.35 -14.80 2.10
C LEU A 139 -29.64 -14.60 2.90
N LYS A 140 -30.23 -13.40 2.87
CA LYS A 140 -31.50 -13.08 3.55
C LYS A 140 -32.74 -13.35 2.69
N LYS A 141 -32.58 -13.70 1.41
CA LYS A 141 -33.68 -14.08 0.51
C LYS A 141 -34.01 -15.56 0.65
#